data_AF-A0A7V4SKT9-F1
#
_entry.id   AF-A0A7V4SKT9-F1
#
_cell.length_a   1.000
_cell.length_b   1.000
_cell.length_c   1.000
_cell.angle_alpha   90.00
_cell.angle_beta   90.00
_cell.angle_gamma   90.00
#
_symmetry.space_group_name_H-M   'P 1'
#
loop_
_entity.id
_entity.type
_entity.pdbx_description
1 polymer ?
#
loop_
_entity_poly.entity_id
_entity_poly.type
_entity_poly.pdbx_seq_one_letter_code
_entity_poly.pdbx_strand_id
1 'polypeptide(L)'
;MAVSVQVVHLGIGLMTSALAVPLVLRKVPMNYWYGVRTRKAFVSEENWFAVNAHGGKALLLFGLFLTAFALATWPVAPPPESPWAPVYVGGPLLGLVPVFWRIRRFGATLPDRSRADRGGGAAEP
;
A
#
# COMPACT_ATOMS: atom_id res chain seq x y z
N MET A 1 20.40 12.83 20.36
CA MET A 1 19.85 13.49 19.16
C MET A 1 18.42 13.00 18.98
N ALA A 2 17.41 13.79 19.31
CA ALA A 2 16.03 13.39 19.06
C ALA A 2 15.78 13.44 17.55
N VAL A 3 15.36 12.31 16.95
CA VAL A 3 14.95 12.30 15.53
C VAL A 3 13.64 13.08 15.45
N SER A 4 13.59 14.10 14.61
CA SER A 4 12.38 14.90 14.45
C SER A 4 11.27 14.07 13.79
N VAL A 5 10.03 14.30 14.19
CA VAL A 5 8.86 13.56 13.70
C VAL A 5 8.72 13.68 12.17
N GLN A 6 9.15 14.80 11.60
CA GLN A 6 9.13 15.05 10.16
C GLN A 6 10.13 14.16 9.42
N VAL A 7 11.32 13.92 9.98
CA VAL A 7 12.30 12.98 9.41
C VAL A 7 11.74 11.57 9.37
N VAL A 8 10.99 11.16 10.41
CA VAL A 8 10.32 9.86 10.46
C VAL A 8 9.26 9.75 9.36
N HIS A 9 8.35 10.72 9.25
CA HIS A 9 7.33 10.72 8.19
C HIS A 9 7.93 10.77 6.79
N LEU A 10 8.97 11.58 6.58
CA LEU A 10 9.67 11.67 5.31
C LEU A 10 10.32 10.33 4.94
N GLY A 11 11.04 9.72 5.88
CA GLY A 11 11.66 8.41 5.69
C GLY A 11 10.64 7.31 5.37
N ILE A 12 9.56 7.22 6.16
CA ILE A 12 8.48 6.24 5.93
C ILE A 12 7.79 6.50 4.59
N GLY A 13 7.51 7.76 4.25
CA GLY A 13 6.84 8.15 3.01
C GLY A 13 7.65 7.77 1.78
N LEU A 14 8.95 8.10 1.77
CA LEU A 14 9.87 7.75 0.70
C LEU A 14 10.07 6.24 0.58
N MET A 15 10.28 5.54 1.71
CA MET A 15 10.43 4.08 1.74
C MET A 15 9.17 3.38 1.21
N THR A 16 7.99 3.79 1.69
CA THR A 16 6.71 3.21 1.24
C THR A 16 6.50 3.44 -0.25
N SER A 17 6.83 4.64 -0.75
CA SER A 17 6.74 4.97 -2.16
C SER A 17 7.69 4.10 -3.00
N ALA A 18 8.96 3.98 -2.61
CA ALA A 18 9.94 3.17 -3.30
C ALA A 18 9.54 1.69 -3.34
N LEU A 19 9.10 1.14 -2.21
CA LEU A 19 8.59 -0.23 -2.10
C LEU A 19 7.25 -0.42 -2.84
N ALA A 20 6.52 0.62 -3.18
CA ALA A 20 5.30 0.48 -3.98
C ALA A 20 5.60 0.37 -5.48
N VAL A 21 6.68 1.00 -5.97
CA VAL A 21 7.03 1.05 -7.40
C VAL A 21 7.08 -0.33 -8.07
N PRO A 22 7.85 -1.33 -7.60
CA PRO A 22 7.93 -2.61 -8.29
C PRO A 22 6.60 -3.39 -8.29
N LEU A 23 5.72 -3.14 -7.31
CA LEU A 23 4.36 -3.70 -7.27
C LEU A 23 3.47 -3.08 -8.35
N VAL A 24 3.52 -1.74 -8.51
CA VAL A 24 2.79 -1.01 -9.56
C VAL A 24 3.22 -1.47 -10.95
N LEU A 25 4.52 -1.68 -11.13
CA LEU A 25 5.12 -2.13 -12.39
C LEU A 25 4.94 -3.64 -12.65
N ARG A 26 4.25 -4.38 -11.76
CA ARG A 26 4.05 -5.83 -11.87
C ARG A 26 5.36 -6.62 -12.05
N LYS A 27 6.43 -6.19 -11.37
CA LYS A 27 7.76 -6.84 -11.46
C LYS A 27 8.01 -7.89 -10.39
N VAL A 28 7.12 -8.01 -9.41
CA VAL A 28 7.30 -8.87 -8.24
C VAL A 28 6.50 -10.16 -8.46
N PRO A 29 7.14 -11.31 -8.67
CA PRO A 29 6.43 -12.59 -8.79
C PRO A 29 5.77 -12.97 -7.47
N MET A 30 4.81 -13.89 -7.54
CA MET A 30 4.08 -14.39 -6.38
C MET A 30 5.03 -14.98 -5.33
N ASN A 31 4.98 -14.43 -4.11
CA ASN A 31 5.89 -14.81 -3.04
C ASN A 31 5.24 -14.59 -1.65
N TYR A 32 5.87 -15.12 -0.60
CA TYR A 32 5.32 -15.10 0.76
C TYR A 32 5.81 -13.94 1.64
N TRP A 33 6.77 -13.15 1.17
CA TRP A 33 7.48 -12.15 1.99
C TRP A 33 7.07 -10.71 1.67
N TYR A 34 6.74 -10.43 0.42
CA TYR A 34 6.62 -9.08 -0.11
C TYR A 34 5.42 -8.92 -1.05
N GLY A 35 4.74 -7.79 -0.91
CA GLY A 35 3.51 -7.46 -1.62
C GLY A 35 2.26 -7.51 -0.73
N VAL A 36 1.10 -7.29 -1.36
CA VAL A 36 -0.22 -7.29 -0.73
C VAL A 36 -0.74 -8.73 -0.66
N ARG A 37 -0.54 -9.36 0.50
CA ARG A 37 -0.77 -10.78 0.75
C ARG A 37 -2.18 -11.09 1.25
N THR A 38 -3.18 -10.77 0.44
CA THR A 38 -4.56 -11.21 0.71
C THR A 38 -4.79 -12.63 0.20
N ARG A 39 -5.73 -13.38 0.78
CA ARG A 39 -6.10 -14.72 0.27
C ARG A 39 -6.42 -14.70 -1.23
N LYS A 40 -7.10 -13.64 -1.70
CA LYS A 40 -7.44 -13.43 -3.11
C LYS A 40 -6.22 -13.25 -4.02
N ALA A 41 -5.15 -12.62 -3.52
CA ALA A 41 -3.91 -12.43 -4.30
C ALA A 41 -3.20 -13.74 -4.61
N PHE A 42 -3.36 -14.78 -3.78
CA PHE A 42 -2.73 -16.09 -3.96
C PHE A 42 -3.57 -17.10 -4.76
N VAL A 43 -4.71 -16.69 -5.30
CA VAL A 43 -5.58 -17.58 -6.10
C VAL A 43 -4.96 -17.91 -7.46
N SER A 44 -4.31 -16.94 -8.09
CA SER A 44 -3.64 -17.07 -9.39
C SER A 44 -2.57 -15.99 -9.54
N GLU A 45 -1.65 -16.17 -10.49
CA GLU A 45 -0.63 -15.17 -10.81
C GLU A 45 -1.25 -13.86 -11.35
N GLU A 46 -2.33 -13.97 -12.12
CA GLU A 46 -3.09 -12.79 -12.58
C GLU A 46 -3.67 -12.01 -11.40
N ASN A 47 -4.31 -12.69 -10.44
CA ASN A 47 -4.82 -12.05 -9.22
C ASN A 47 -3.69 -11.43 -8.41
N TRP A 48 -2.54 -12.11 -8.31
CA TRP A 48 -1.36 -11.59 -7.63
C TRP A 48 -0.95 -10.24 -8.20
N PHE A 49 -0.74 -10.15 -9.52
CA PHE A 49 -0.35 -8.91 -10.17
C PHE A 49 -1.44 -7.84 -10.16
N ALA A 50 -2.72 -8.23 -10.25
CA ALA A 50 -3.84 -7.30 -10.17
C ALA A 50 -3.92 -6.64 -8.79
N VAL A 51 -3.93 -7.44 -7.72
CA VAL A 51 -3.99 -6.96 -6.34
C VAL A 51 -2.75 -6.13 -5.99
N ASN A 52 -1.56 -6.60 -6.36
CA ASN A 52 -0.31 -5.88 -6.06
C ASN A 52 -0.18 -4.58 -6.84
N ALA A 53 -0.57 -4.53 -8.12
CA ALA A 53 -0.55 -3.27 -8.85
C ALA A 53 -1.57 -2.27 -8.29
N HIS A 54 -2.77 -2.71 -7.92
CA HIS A 54 -3.77 -1.84 -7.31
C HIS A 54 -3.33 -1.34 -5.92
N GLY A 55 -2.91 -2.25 -5.06
CA GLY A 55 -2.46 -1.90 -3.71
C GLY A 55 -1.15 -1.11 -3.71
N GLY A 56 -0.23 -1.43 -4.63
CA GLY A 56 0.96 -0.63 -4.89
C GLY A 56 0.61 0.81 -5.26
N LYS A 57 -0.36 1.05 -6.15
CA LYS A 57 -0.79 2.42 -6.48
C LYS A 57 -1.33 3.16 -5.26
N ALA A 58 -2.14 2.50 -4.43
CA ALA A 58 -2.67 3.08 -3.21
C ALA A 58 -1.57 3.40 -2.18
N LEU A 59 -0.61 2.50 -1.99
CA LEU A 59 0.54 2.68 -1.11
C LEU A 59 1.51 3.76 -1.62
N LEU A 60 1.72 3.85 -2.94
CA LEU A 60 2.51 4.90 -3.57
C LEU A 60 1.89 6.27 -3.31
N LEU A 61 0.59 6.43 -3.57
CA LEU A 61 -0.12 7.68 -3.29
C LEU A 61 -0.05 8.05 -1.81
N PHE A 62 -0.20 7.08 -0.91
CA PHE A 62 -0.06 7.31 0.53
C PHE A 62 1.36 7.72 0.94
N GLY A 63 2.38 7.06 0.41
CA GLY A 63 3.79 7.42 0.67
C GLY A 63 4.13 8.82 0.17
N LEU A 64 3.64 9.19 -1.02
CA LEU A 64 3.79 10.54 -1.58
C LEU A 64 3.05 11.59 -0.73
N PHE A 65 1.82 11.28 -0.28
CA PHE A 65 1.09 12.12 0.65
C PHE A 65 1.88 12.34 1.95
N LEU A 66 2.45 11.28 2.54
CA LEU A 66 3.19 11.38 3.79
C LEU A 66 4.49 12.20 3.63
N THR A 67 5.16 12.01 2.48
CA THR A 67 6.33 12.80 2.06
C THR A 67 5.96 14.28 1.95
N ALA A 68 4.89 14.58 1.22
CA ALA A 68 4.42 15.95 1.03
C ALA A 68 3.99 16.59 2.36
N PHE A 69 3.29 15.84 3.22
CA PHE A 69 2.90 16.29 4.55
C PHE A 69 4.11 16.67 5.40
N ALA A 70 5.15 15.82 5.43
CA ALA A 70 6.38 16.08 6.19
C ALA A 70 7.10 17.35 5.71
N LEU A 71 7.17 17.55 4.39
CA LEU A 71 7.80 18.74 3.80
C LEU A 71 6.98 20.01 4.04
N ALA A 72 5.67 19.95 3.82
CA ALA A 72 4.77 21.10 3.95
C ALA A 72 4.65 21.62 5.39
N THR A 73 4.73 20.71 6.36
CA THR A 73 4.58 21.05 7.79
C THR A 73 5.92 21.25 8.50
N TRP A 74 7.05 21.15 7.80
CA TRP A 74 8.38 21.30 8.39
C TRP A 74 8.56 22.54 9.26
N PRO A 75 8.09 23.75 8.85
CA PRO A 75 8.26 24.97 9.65
C PRO A 75 7.34 25.06 10.87
N VAL A 76 6.27 24.27 10.92
CA VAL A 76 5.16 24.40 11.89
C VAL A 76 4.94 23.15 12.74
N ALA A 77 5.84 22.17 12.64
CA ALA A 77 5.69 20.92 13.37
C ALA A 77 5.80 21.16 14.89
N PRO A 78 4.94 20.50 15.70
CA PRO A 78 4.99 20.65 17.14
C PRO A 78 6.27 20.03 17.71
N PRO A 79 6.83 20.60 18.79
CA PRO A 79 7.91 19.96 19.51
C PRO A 79 7.44 18.63 20.14
N PRO A 80 8.34 17.66 20.40
CA PRO A 80 7.97 16.33 20.90
C PRO A 80 7.17 16.34 22.22
N GLU A 81 7.41 17.32 23.08
CA GLU A 81 6.72 17.54 24.36
C GLU A 81 5.32 18.15 24.23
N SER A 82 4.94 18.59 23.03
CA SER A 82 3.62 19.19 22.79
C SER A 82 2.48 18.18 22.95
N PRO A 83 1.36 18.54 23.62
CA PRO A 83 0.16 17.69 23.65
C PRO A 83 -0.40 17.36 22.26
N TRP A 84 -0.08 18.16 21.24
CA TRP A 84 -0.50 17.95 19.86
C TRP A 84 0.40 16.99 19.07
N ALA A 85 1.58 16.64 19.59
CA ALA A 85 2.52 15.76 18.91
C ALA A 85 1.91 14.38 18.54
N PRO A 86 1.13 13.71 19.41
CA PRO A 86 0.49 12.44 19.04
C PRO A 86 -0.54 12.60 17.92
N VAL A 87 -1.26 13.71 17.86
CA VAL A 87 -2.24 13.99 16.79
C VAL A 87 -1.50 14.25 15.48
N TYR A 88 -0.41 15.02 15.52
CA TYR A 88 0.42 15.28 14.36
C TYR A 88 1.09 14.01 13.81
N VAL A 89 1.47 13.07 14.68
CA VAL A 89 1.99 11.74 14.29
C VAL A 89 0.88 10.83 13.75
N GLY A 90 -0.22 10.69 14.49
CA GLY A 90 -1.26 9.72 14.18
C GLY A 90 -2.19 10.15 13.04
N GLY A 91 -2.46 11.45 12.93
CA GLY A 91 -3.43 12.01 11.98
C GLY A 91 -3.19 11.59 10.53
N PRO A 92 -1.99 11.82 9.96
CA PRO A 92 -1.67 11.38 8.61
C PRO A 92 -1.77 9.86 8.43
N LEU A 93 -1.42 9.07 9.46
CA LEU A 93 -1.46 7.61 9.41
C LEU A 93 -2.89 7.05 9.32
N LEU A 94 -3.90 7.81 9.75
CA LEU A 94 -5.31 7.42 9.54
C LEU A 94 -5.64 7.25 8.05
N GLY A 95 -4.88 7.87 7.14
CA GLY A 95 -4.95 7.64 5.70
C GLY A 95 -4.71 6.19 5.27
N LEU A 96 -4.09 5.35 6.11
CA LEU A 96 -3.94 3.91 5.84
C LEU A 96 -5.27 3.15 5.89
N VAL A 97 -6.24 3.63 6.67
CA VAL A 97 -7.55 2.98 6.79
C VAL A 97 -8.26 2.90 5.42
N PRO A 98 -8.50 4.01 4.69
CA PRO A 98 -9.10 3.94 3.36
C PRO A 98 -8.21 3.21 2.34
N VAL A 99 -6.88 3.26 2.47
CA VAL A 99 -5.94 2.48 1.62
C VAL A 99 -6.19 0.99 1.77
N PHE A 100 -6.17 0.46 2.99
CA PHE A 100 -6.40 -0.96 3.22
C PHE A 100 -7.83 -1.38 2.89
N TRP A 101 -8.81 -0.54 3.19
CA TRP A 101 -10.19 -0.79 2.80
C TRP A 101 -10.34 -0.92 1.29
N ARG A 102 -9.75 0.00 0.51
CA ARG A 102 -9.77 -0.03 -0.95
C ARG A 102 -9.11 -1.29 -1.51
N ILE A 103 -7.96 -1.68 -0.95
CA ILE A 103 -7.24 -2.90 -1.33
C ILE A 103 -8.10 -4.14 -1.08
N ARG A 104 -8.72 -4.25 0.10
CA ARG A 104 -9.58 -5.39 0.45
C ARG A 104 -10.83 -5.44 -0.42
N ARG A 105 -11.46 -4.29 -0.65
CA ARG A 105 -12.63 -4.18 -1.53
C ARG A 105 -12.31 -4.60 -2.96
N PHE A 106 -11.18 -4.15 -3.50
CA PHE A 106 -10.72 -4.56 -4.83
C PHE A 106 -10.42 -6.08 -4.90
N GLY A 107 -9.73 -6.64 -3.90
CA GLY A 107 -9.48 -8.08 -3.87
C GLY A 107 -10.76 -8.92 -3.85
N ALA A 108 -11.82 -8.44 -3.18
CA ALA A 108 -13.11 -9.12 -3.11
C ALA A 108 -13.83 -9.23 -4.45
N THR A 109 -13.52 -8.36 -5.43
CA THR A 109 -14.15 -8.41 -6.77
C THR A 109 -13.49 -9.42 -7.70
N LEU A 110 -12.35 -10.01 -7.31
CA LEU A 110 -11.59 -10.91 -8.19
C LEU A 110 -12.13 -12.35 -8.16
N PRO A 111 -11.99 -13.11 -9.28
CA PRO A 111 -12.46 -14.48 -9.39
C PRO A 111 -11.80 -15.42 -8.37
N ASP A 112 -12.56 -16.45 -7.98
CA ASP A 112 -12.05 -17.60 -7.23
C ASP A 112 -11.53 -18.70 -8.16
N ARG A 113 -10.73 -19.61 -7.59
CA ARG A 113 -10.00 -20.66 -8.30
C ARG A 113 -10.92 -21.48 -9.24
N SER A 114 -12.11 -21.84 -8.76
CA SER A 114 -13.14 -22.66 -9.44
C SER A 114 -13.88 -22.02 -10.62
N ARG A 115 -13.51 -20.79 -10.99
CA ARG A 115 -14.04 -20.07 -12.17
C ARG A 115 -12.96 -19.83 -13.23
N ALA A 116 -11.68 -19.82 -12.84
CA ALA A 116 -10.55 -19.64 -13.75
C ALA A 116 -10.23 -20.93 -14.53
N ASP A 117 -10.43 -22.08 -13.90
CA ASP A 117 -10.32 -23.43 -14.46
C ASP A 117 -11.45 -23.78 -15.45
N ARG A 118 -12.68 -23.29 -15.23
CA ARG A 118 -13.82 -23.53 -16.15
C ARG A 118 -13.75 -22.81 -17.50
N GLY A 119 -12.93 -21.76 -17.64
CA GLY A 119 -12.77 -21.04 -18.90
C GLY A 119 -11.81 -21.69 -19.90
N GLY A 120 -10.97 -22.63 -19.45
CA GLY A 120 -9.94 -23.28 -20.28
C GLY A 120 -10.32 -24.64 -20.86
N GLY A 121 -11.40 -25.28 -20.38
CA GLY A 121 -11.78 -26.65 -20.77
C GLY A 121 -12.87 -26.78 -21.83
N ALA A 122 -13.37 -25.67 -22.40
CA ALA A 122 -14.47 -25.69 -23.37
C ALA A 122 -14.02 -25.66 -24.85
N ALA A 123 -12.74 -25.93 -25.12
CA ALA A 123 -12.18 -25.92 -26.46
C ALA A 123 -11.31 -27.16 -26.72
N GLU A 124 -11.92 -28.35 -26.72
CA GLU A 124 -11.40 -29.49 -27.48
C GLU A 124 -12.57 -30.18 -28.21
N PRO A 125 -12.60 -30.15 -29.55
CA PRO A 125 -13.51 -30.95 -30.38
C PRO A 125 -13.06 -32.40 -30.52
#